data_AF-A0A3B9H6Q8-F1
#
_entry.id   AF-A0A3B9H6Q8-F1
#
_cell.length_a   1.000
_cell.length_b   1.000
_cell.length_c   1.000
_cell.angle_alpha   90.00
_cell.angle_beta   90.00
_cell.angle_gamma   90.00
#
_symmetry.space_group_name_H-M   'P 1'
#
loop_
_entity.id
_entity.type
_entity.pdbx_description
1 polymer ?
#
loop_
_entity_poly.entity_id
_entity_poly.type
_entity_poly.pdbx_seq_one_letter_code
_entity_poly.pdbx_strand_id
1 'polypeptide(L)' 'LESDALIQHIADVYKDASNALYLGRGYNFPVALEGALKLKEISYIHAEGYPAAE' A
#
# COMPACT_ATOMS: atom_id res chain seq x y z
N LEU A 1 6.46 17.12 -3.15
CA LEU A 1 7.06 16.51 -4.36
C LEU A 1 6.11 16.69 -5.54
N GLU A 2 6.54 16.50 -6.79
CA GLU A 2 5.63 16.64 -7.95
C GLU A 2 4.37 15.74 -7.85
N SER A 3 4.45 14.64 -7.10
CA SER A 3 3.38 13.64 -6.96
C SER A 3 2.42 13.87 -5.79
N ASP A 4 2.60 14.91 -4.95
CA ASP A 4 1.84 15.04 -3.69
C ASP A 4 0.32 15.11 -3.91
N ALA A 5 -0.12 15.88 -4.91
CA ALA A 5 -1.54 16.01 -5.22
C ALA A 5 -2.19 14.68 -5.64
N LEU A 6 -1.46 13.86 -6.39
CA LEU A 6 -1.93 12.54 -6.81
C LEU A 6 -1.99 11.57 -5.62
N ILE A 7 -0.97 11.58 -4.76
CA ILE A 7 -0.92 10.74 -3.56
C ILE A 7 -2.09 11.10 -2.62
N GLN A 8 -2.37 12.39 -2.43
CA GLN A 8 -3.47 12.85 -1.59
C GLN A 8 -4.83 12.39 -2.14
N HIS A 9 -5.04 12.50 -3.45
CA HIS A 9 -6.26 12.02 -4.09
C HIS A 9 -6.46 10.50 -3.89
N ILE A 10 -5.40 9.71 -4.07
CA ILE A 10 -5.44 8.26 -3.83
C ILE A 10 -5.76 7.96 -2.37
N ALA A 11 -5.11 8.64 -1.42
CA ALA A 11 -5.36 8.45 0.00
C ALA A 11 -6.83 8.74 0.37
N ASP A 12 -7.42 9.80 -0.17
CA ASP A 12 -8.83 10.14 0.06
C ASP A 12 -9.81 9.08 -0.45
N VAL A 13 -9.45 8.35 -1.52
CA VAL A 13 -10.26 7.25 -2.05
C VAL A 13 -10.21 6.01 -1.16
N TYR A 14 -9.07 5.72 -0.53
CA TYR A 14 -8.83 4.44 0.18
C TYR A 14 -8.80 4.54 1.71
N LYS A 15 -8.84 5.73 2.30
CA LYS A 15 -8.75 5.93 3.76
C LYS A 15 -9.80 5.19 4.59
N ASP A 16 -10.96 4.91 3.99
CA ASP A 16 -12.08 4.22 4.66
C ASP A 16 -12.10 2.71 4.36
N ALA A 17 -11.12 2.19 3.63
CA ALA A 17 -11.01 0.76 3.36
C ALA A 17 -10.62 -0.01 4.64
N SER A 18 -11.28 -1.13 4.90
CA SER A 18 -10.94 -1.99 6.04
C SER A 18 -9.69 -2.83 5.81
N ASN A 19 -9.39 -3.14 4.53
CA ASN A 19 -8.29 -3.99 4.14
C ASN A 19 -7.59 -3.45 2.88
N ALA A 20 -6.29 -3.69 2.77
CA ALA A 20 -5.48 -3.35 1.60
C ALA A 20 -4.53 -4.49 1.21
N LEU A 21 -4.40 -4.77 -0.08
CA LEU A 21 -3.50 -5.78 -0.61
C LEU A 21 -2.45 -5.12 -1.51
N TYR A 22 -1.17 -5.26 -1.14
CA TYR A 22 -0.04 -4.76 -1.92
C TYR A 22 0.56 -5.90 -2.74
N LEU A 23 0.56 -5.77 -4.07
CA LEU A 23 1.10 -6.78 -4.97
C LEU A 23 2.47 -6.36 -5.50
N GLY A 24 3.46 -7.24 -5.37
CA GLY A 24 4.81 -7.00 -5.87
C GLY A 24 5.44 -8.26 -6.46
N ARG A 25 6.31 -8.12 -7.46
CA ARG A 25 7.05 -9.25 -8.06
C ARG A 25 8.54 -8.94 -8.15
N GLY A 26 9.38 -9.96 -8.06
CA GLY A 26 10.84 -9.81 -8.12
C GLY A 26 11.31 -8.72 -7.16
N TYR A 27 12.06 -7.74 -7.67
CA TYR A 27 12.57 -6.62 -6.88
C TYR A 27 11.50 -5.70 -6.27
N ASN A 28 10.26 -5.74 -6.76
CA ASN A 28 9.16 -4.96 -6.19
C ASN A 28 8.43 -5.68 -5.05
N PHE A 29 8.72 -6.96 -4.81
CA PHE A 29 8.09 -7.69 -3.70
C PHE A 29 8.44 -7.09 -2.33
N PRO A 30 9.72 -6.76 -2.02
CA PRO A 30 10.05 -6.03 -0.80
C PRO A 30 9.35 -4.67 -0.68
N VAL A 31 9.17 -3.96 -1.79
CA VAL A 31 8.45 -2.67 -1.81
C VAL A 31 6.97 -2.86 -1.43
N ALA A 32 6.33 -3.92 -1.91
CA ALA A 32 4.96 -4.26 -1.54
C ALA A 32 4.83 -4.62 -0.06
N LEU A 33 5.79 -5.37 0.48
CA LEU A 33 5.84 -5.70 1.92
C LEU A 33 5.98 -4.46 2.79
N GLU A 34 6.92 -3.58 2.47
CA GLU A 34 7.14 -2.33 3.20
C GLU A 34 5.93 -1.39 3.09
N GLY A 35 5.32 -1.27 1.91
CA GLY A 35 4.11 -0.46 1.72
C GLY A 35 2.95 -0.94 2.60
N ALA A 36 2.72 -2.25 2.66
CA ALA A 36 1.72 -2.84 3.53
C ALA A 36 2.05 -2.63 5.02
N LEU A 37 3.31 -2.80 5.41
CA LEU A 37 3.75 -2.57 6.78
C LEU A 37 3.51 -1.11 7.22
N LYS A 38 3.90 -0.14 6.39
CA LYS A 38 3.69 1.28 6.71
C LYS A 38 2.21 1.61 6.83
N LEU A 39 1.37 1.15 5.90
CA LEU A 39 -0.06 1.43 5.96
C LEU A 39 -0.67 0.87 7.25
N LYS A 40 -0.30 -0.36 7.63
CA LYS A 40 -0.74 -0.99 8.88
C LYS A 40 -0.32 -0.21 10.12
N GLU A 41 0.94 0.24 10.18
CA GLU A 41 1.49 0.94 11.35
C GLU A 41 0.86 2.32 11.58
N ILE A 42 0.61 3.09 10.52
CA ILE A 42 0.20 4.50 10.64
C ILE A 42 -1.30 4.73 10.53
N SER A 43 -2.02 3.87 9.79
CA SER A 43 -3.45 4.05 9.52
C SER A 43 -4.33 3.03 10.24
N TYR A 44 -3.74 1.96 10.79
CA TYR A 44 -4.45 0.83 11.39
C TYR A 44 -5.37 0.06 10.42
N ILE A 45 -5.28 0.34 9.11
CA ILE A 45 -5.91 -0.48 8.07
C ILE A 45 -5.17 -1.82 8.00
N HIS A 46 -5.91 -2.92 7.93
CA HIS A 46 -5.32 -4.23 7.76
C HIS A 46 -4.69 -4.35 6.38
N ALA A 47 -3.36 -4.35 6.31
CA ALA A 47 -2.64 -4.42 5.04
C ALA A 47 -1.69 -5.62 4.97
N GLU A 48 -1.62 -6.25 3.80
CA GLU A 48 -0.72 -7.37 3.53
C GLU A 48 0.01 -7.20 2.20
N GLY A 49 1.27 -7.61 2.14
CA GLY A 49 2.05 -7.65 0.91
C GLY A 49 2.13 -9.07 0.36
N TYR A 50 1.86 -9.23 -0.94
CA TYR A 50 1.75 -10.53 -1.60
C TYR A 50 2.56 -10.60 -2.89
N PRO A 51 3.16 -11.76 -3.23
CA PRO A 51 3.77 -11.96 -4.53
C PRO A 51 2.71 -11.89 -5.63
N ALA A 52 2.90 -11.02 -6.63
CA ALA A 52 1.90 -10.77 -7.70
C ALA A 52 1.72 -11.94 -8.70
N ALA A 53 2.36 -13.09 -8.46
CA ALA A 53 2.38 -14.24 -9.35
C ALA A 53 2.49 -15.56 -8.58
N GLU A 54 1.83 -15.65 -7.42
CA GLU A 54 1.42 -16.98 -6.96
C GLU A 54 0.47 -17.64 -7.99
#